data_AF-A0A0Q4R3T5-F1
#
_entry.id   AF-A0A0Q4R3T5-F1
#
_cell.length_a   1.000
_cell.length_b   1.000
_cell.length_c   1.000
_cell.angle_alpha   90.00
_cell.angle_beta   90.00
_cell.angle_gamma   90.00
#
_symmetry.space_group_name_H-M   'P 1'
#
loop_
_entity.id
_entity.type
_entity.pdbx_description
1 polymer ?
#
loop_
_entity_poly.entity_id
_entity_poly.type
_entity_poly.pdbx_seq_one_letter_code
_entity_poly.pdbx_strand_id
1 'polypeptide(L)' 'MSDKLTILNEKFKREGSEVEVDGLTIFIDGTLKKVFDKIKAEKGYNDYSEILRDALIQGINKIIKE' A
#
# COMPACT_ATOMS: atom_id res chain seq x y z
N MET A 1 -10.56 5.43 -19.15
CA MET A 1 -9.36 4.95 -18.42
C MET A 1 -9.87 4.29 -17.16
N SER A 2 -9.63 2.99 -16.97
CA SER A 2 -10.09 2.31 -15.76
C SER A 2 -9.06 2.55 -14.67
N ASP A 3 -9.42 3.32 -13.64
CA ASP A 3 -8.65 3.48 -12.39
C ASP A 3 -8.67 2.16 -11.57
N LYS A 4 -8.21 1.07 -12.18
CA LYS A 4 -8.14 -0.23 -11.52
C LYS A 4 -6.84 -0.32 -10.74
N LEU A 5 -6.97 -0.28 -9.41
CA LEU A 5 -5.93 -0.74 -8.51
C LEU A 5 -5.72 -2.24 -8.74
N THR A 6 -4.51 -2.62 -9.16
CA THR A 6 -4.14 -4.03 -9.29
C THR A 6 -3.33 -4.43 -8.08
N ILE A 7 -3.82 -5.46 -7.37
CA ILE A 7 -3.16 -6.05 -6.21
C ILE A 7 -2.98 -7.53 -6.50
N LEU A 8 -1.75 -8.02 -6.39
CA LEU A 8 -1.45 -9.44 -6.34
C LEU A 8 -1.38 -9.85 -4.87
N ASN A 9 -2.03 -10.94 -4.53
CA ASN A 9 -1.92 -11.54 -3.21
C ASN A 9 -1.19 -12.88 -3.33
N GLU A 10 -0.16 -13.04 -2.53
CA GLU A 10 0.63 -14.26 -2.42
C GLU A 10 0.74 -14.65 -0.95
N LYS A 11 0.59 -15.93 -0.64
CA LYS A 11 0.78 -16.45 0.71
C LYS A 11 2.20 -16.94 0.89
N PHE A 12 2.86 -16.46 1.93
CA PHE A 12 4.20 -16.88 2.32
C PHE A 12 4.13 -17.65 3.63
N LYS A 13 4.96 -18.70 3.77
CA LYS A 13 5.19 -19.30 5.09
C LYS A 13 6.28 -18.54 5.80
N ARG A 14 6.04 -18.14 7.04
CA ARG A 14 7.08 -17.52 7.86
C ARG A 14 8.15 -18.57 8.18
N GLU A 15 9.42 -18.23 7.96
CA GLU A 15 10.53 -19.13 8.23
C GLU A 15 10.50 -19.60 9.69
N GLY A 16 10.56 -20.91 9.92
CA GLY A 16 10.47 -21.52 11.25
C GLY A 16 9.07 -21.57 11.87
N SER A 17 7.99 -21.30 11.10
CA SER A 17 6.61 -21.34 11.60
C SER A 17 5.64 -21.96 10.60
N GLU A 18 4.57 -22.58 11.10
CA GLU A 18 3.42 -23.00 10.28
C GLU A 18 2.48 -21.83 9.92
N VAL A 19 2.78 -20.62 10.40
CA VAL A 19 1.98 -19.43 10.12
C VAL A 19 2.17 -18.97 8.68
N GLU A 20 1.05 -18.91 7.95
CA GLU A 20 0.95 -18.25 6.65
C GLU A 20 0.80 -16.73 6.85
N VAL A 21 1.49 -15.96 6.03
CA VAL A 21 1.36 -14.50 5.96
C VAL A 21 0.98 -14.10 4.53
N ASP A 22 0.01 -13.20 4.39
CA ASP A 22 -0.34 -12.62 3.10
C ASP A 22 0.67 -11.51 2.74
N GLY A 23 1.29 -11.62 1.58
CA GLY A 23 2.08 -10.58 0.96
C GLY A 23 1.31 -9.97 -0.20
N LEU A 24 1.19 -8.64 -0.17
CA LEU A 24 0.47 -7.88 -1.19
C LEU A 24 1.46 -7.12 -2.07
N THR A 25 1.40 -7.33 -3.37
CA THR A 25 2.12 -6.52 -4.37
C THR A 25 1.13 -5.60 -5.07
N ILE A 26 1.37 -4.28 -5.01
CA ILE A 26 0.47 -3.26 -5.55
C ILE A 26 1.13 -2.55 -6.73
N PHE A 27 0.42 -2.46 -7.84
CA PHE A 27 0.85 -1.68 -9.00
C PHE A 27 0.30 -0.26 -8.92
N ILE A 28 1.19 0.71 -8.82
CA ILE A 28 0.86 2.14 -8.75
C ILE A 28 1.07 2.75 -10.14
N ASP A 29 0.00 2.91 -10.89
CA ASP A 29 0.01 3.48 -12.25
C ASP A 29 -1.16 4.46 -12.48
N GLY A 30 -1.16 5.16 -13.62
CA GLY A 30 -2.24 6.02 -14.08
C GLY A 30 -2.53 7.18 -13.14
N THR A 31 -3.81 7.39 -12.82
CA THR A 31 -4.25 8.45 -11.92
C THR A 31 -3.69 8.26 -10.51
N LEU A 32 -3.62 7.01 -10.03
CA LEU A 32 -3.10 6.72 -8.70
C LEU A 32 -1.64 7.14 -8.58
N LYS A 33 -0.83 6.86 -9.61
CA LYS A 33 0.56 7.32 -9.66
C LYS A 33 0.67 8.85 -9.55
N LYS A 34 -0.17 9.61 -10.25
CA LYS A 34 -0.17 11.08 -10.17
C LYS A 34 -0.47 11.58 -8.75
N VAL A 35 -1.36 10.91 -8.03
CA VAL A 35 -1.67 11.23 -6.63
C VAL A 35 -0.46 10.94 -5.74
N PHE A 36 0.16 9.77 -5.88
CA PHE A 36 1.38 9.41 -5.14
C PHE A 36 2.54 10.38 -5.42
N ASP A 37 2.77 10.75 -6.68
CA ASP A 37 3.76 11.75 -7.06
C ASP A 37 3.52 13.10 -6.40
N LYS A 38 2.27 13.56 -6.38
CA LYS A 38 1.89 14.82 -5.74
C LYS A 38 2.13 14.78 -4.23
N ILE A 39 1.68 13.73 -3.55
CA ILE A 39 1.88 13.56 -2.10
C ILE A 39 3.37 13.51 -1.79
N LYS A 40 4.15 12.77 -2.58
CA LYS A 40 5.61 12.67 -2.44
C LYS A 40 6.26 14.05 -2.47
N ALA A 41 5.94 14.86 -3.49
CA ALA A 41 6.49 16.19 -3.66
C ALA A 41 6.08 17.17 -2.56
N GLU A 42 4.80 17.15 -2.14
CA GLU A 42 4.27 18.10 -1.17
C GLU A 42 4.64 17.77 0.28
N LYS A 43 4.81 16.49 0.61
CA LYS A 43 5.07 16.01 1.98
C LYS A 43 6.51 15.60 2.23
N GLY A 44 7.35 15.58 1.19
CA GLY A 44 8.78 15.28 1.31
C GLY A 44 9.09 13.80 1.56
N TYR A 45 8.24 12.89 1.08
CA TYR A 45 8.49 11.44 1.18
C TYR A 45 9.58 11.00 0.19
N ASN A 46 10.36 9.99 0.57
CA ASN A 46 11.47 9.49 -0.26
C ASN A 46 11.00 8.53 -1.34
N ASP A 47 9.96 7.74 -1.06
CA ASP A 47 9.40 6.76 -1.97
C ASP A 47 7.91 6.47 -1.70
N TYR A 48 7.28 5.70 -2.59
CA TYR A 48 5.85 5.41 -2.51
C TYR A 48 5.49 4.46 -1.36
N SER A 49 6.44 3.66 -0.87
CA SER A 49 6.22 2.71 0.22
C SER A 49 6.01 3.44 1.54
N GLU A 50 6.74 4.54 1.78
CA GLU A 50 6.50 5.42 2.93
C GLU A 50 5.09 6.01 2.92
N ILE A 51 4.67 6.53 1.76
CA ILE A 51 3.31 7.08 1.55
C ILE A 51 2.27 6.00 1.83
N LEU A 52 2.45 4.81 1.26
CA LEU A 52 1.51 3.70 1.41
C LEU A 52 1.43 3.21 2.86
N ARG A 53 2.58 3.10 3.56
CA ARG A 53 2.63 2.70 4.97
C ARG A 53 1.82 3.66 5.84
N ASP A 54 2.04 4.96 5.69
CA ASP A 54 1.34 5.98 6.47
C ASP A 54 -0.16 6.00 6.14
N ALA A 55 -0.51 5.93 4.86
CA ALA A 55 -1.90 5.86 4.41
C ALA A 55 -2.63 4.63 4.95
N LEU A 56 -1.98 3.45 4.94
CA LEU A 56 -2.55 2.21 5.49
C LEU A 56 -2.77 2.31 6.99
N ILE A 57 -1.78 2.76 7.77
CA ILE A 57 -1.91 2.89 9.23
C ILE A 57 -3.02 3.89 9.59
N GLN A 58 -3.04 5.05 8.92
CA GLN A 58 -4.08 6.05 9.16
C GLN A 58 -5.47 5.54 8.76
N GLY A 59 -5.56 4.84 7.62
CA GLY A 59 -6.82 4.24 7.15
C GLY A 59 -7.35 3.18 8.10
N ILE A 60 -6.51 2.22 8.51
CA ILE A 60 -6.87 1.17 9.46
C ILE A 60 -7.30 1.76 10.80
N ASN A 61 -6.56 2.75 11.31
CA ASN A 61 -6.91 3.42 12.57
C ASN A 61 -8.26 4.14 12.50
N LYS A 62 -8.68 4.63 11.33
CA LYS A 62 -10.04 5.18 11.15
C LYS A 62 -11.09 4.08 11.16
N ILE A 63 -10.84 2.99 10.43
CA ILE A 63 -11.76 1.83 10.36
C ILE A 63 -12.00 1.21 11.74
N ILE A 64 -10.96 1.08 12.57
CA ILE A 64 -11.07 0.48 13.92
C ILE A 64 -11.75 1.42 14.92
N LYS A 65 -11.68 2.74 14.69
CA LYS A 65 -12.30 3.75 15.56
C LYS A 65 -13.76 4.02 15.23
N GLU A 66 -14.27 3.48 14.12
CA GLU A 66 -15.70 3.37 13.81
C GLU A 66 -16.26 2.04 14.32
#